data_AF-A0A722S4Q6-F1
#
_entry.id   AF-A0A722S4Q6-F1
#
_cell.length_a   1.000
_cell.length_b   1.000
_cell.length_c   1.000
_cell.angle_alpha   90.00
_cell.angle_beta   90.00
_cell.angle_gamma   90.00
#
_symmetry.space_group_name_H-M   'P 1'
#
loop_
_entity.id
_entity.type
_entity.pdbx_description
1 polymer ?
#
loop_
_entity_poly.entity_id
_entity_poly.type
_entity_poly.pdbx_seq_one_letter_code
_entity_poly.pdbx_strand_id
1 'polypeptide(L)'
;LVAAGDQFNLQHITLAGYEKDTQTPADELAASRTARAAVFIRNDPARPTQTGELVDMLPAPKGKRFTTTEQQTLLSHGVATAYVESGVLRIQRDITTYRKNAYGVADNSYLDSETLHTSAYVLRRLKSVITSKYGRHKLA
;
A
#
# COMPACT_ATOMS: atom_id res chain seq x y z
N LEU A 1 1.85 -7.56 15.21
CA LEU A 1 1.57 -7.14 13.82
C LEU A 1 0.47 -7.98 13.20
N VAL A 2 0.59 -9.32 13.12
CA VAL A 2 -0.47 -10.22 12.63
C VAL A 2 -1.84 -9.91 13.26
N ALA A 3 -1.91 -9.91 14.60
CA ALA A 3 -3.14 -9.60 15.32
C ALA A 3 -3.71 -8.20 15.00
N ALA A 4 -2.87 -7.22 14.64
CA ALA A 4 -3.33 -5.89 14.23
C ALA A 4 -3.87 -5.91 12.79
N GLY A 5 -3.22 -6.64 11.87
CA GLY A 5 -3.73 -6.82 10.51
C GLY A 5 -5.10 -7.53 10.49
N ASP A 6 -5.32 -8.48 11.40
CA ASP A 6 -6.60 -9.18 11.54
C ASP A 6 -7.75 -8.35 12.08
N GLN A 7 -7.48 -7.17 12.65
CA GLN A 7 -8.52 -6.25 13.11
C GLN A 7 -9.19 -5.49 11.97
N PHE A 8 -8.61 -5.50 10.76
CA PHE A 8 -9.09 -4.69 9.65
C PHE A 8 -9.36 -5.54 8.40
N ASN A 9 -10.30 -5.05 7.59
CA ASN A 9 -10.59 -5.57 6.25
C ASN A 9 -11.06 -4.41 5.35
N LEU A 10 -10.21 -3.37 5.27
CA LEU A 10 -10.53 -2.09 4.65
C LEU A 10 -9.73 -1.90 3.36
N GLN A 11 -10.45 -1.58 2.28
CA GLN A 11 -9.89 -1.37 0.95
C GLN A 11 -8.95 -0.17 0.92
N HIS A 12 -9.26 0.92 1.62
CA HIS A 12 -8.51 2.18 1.49
C HIS A 12 -7.39 2.37 2.52
N ILE A 13 -7.02 1.33 3.27
CA ILE A 13 -6.00 1.42 4.33
C ILE A 13 -4.89 0.43 4.03
N THR A 14 -3.66 0.96 3.93
CA THR A 14 -2.42 0.19 3.95
C THR A 14 -1.82 0.27 5.35
N LEU A 15 -1.72 -0.88 6.02
CA LEU A 15 -1.07 -1.00 7.33
C LEU A 15 0.37 -1.49 7.13
N ALA A 16 1.36 -0.61 7.29
CA ALA A 16 2.76 -0.98 7.14
C ALA A 16 3.32 -1.61 8.43
N GLY A 17 3.87 -2.82 8.32
CA GLY A 17 4.53 -3.53 9.40
C GLY A 17 6.05 -3.35 9.34
N TYR A 18 6.64 -2.93 10.46
CA TYR A 18 8.08 -2.77 10.62
C TYR A 18 8.59 -3.61 11.79
N GLU A 19 9.86 -4.00 11.73
CA GLU A 19 10.51 -4.74 12.80
C GLU A 19 10.58 -3.91 14.09
N LYS A 20 10.55 -4.59 15.24
CA LYS A 20 10.58 -3.93 16.56
C LYS A 20 11.86 -3.10 16.76
N ASP A 21 12.99 -3.59 16.26
CA ASP A 21 14.30 -2.96 16.40
C ASP A 21 14.60 -1.98 15.24
N THR A 22 13.58 -1.54 14.49
CA THR A 22 13.73 -0.49 13.48
C THR A 22 14.14 0.81 14.16
N GLN A 23 15.15 1.48 13.62
CA GLN A 23 15.79 2.63 14.28
C GLN A 23 15.03 3.93 14.05
N THR A 24 14.42 4.07 12.86
CA THR A 24 13.54 5.20 12.54
C THR A 24 12.17 5.02 13.20
N PRO A 25 11.57 6.09 13.75
CA PRO A 25 10.24 6.02 14.34
C PRO A 25 9.13 5.78 13.29
N ALA A 26 8.01 5.21 13.75
CA ALA A 26 6.97 4.70 12.86
C ALA A 26 6.23 5.79 12.04
N ASP A 27 6.13 6.99 12.57
CA ASP A 27 5.56 8.17 11.93
C ASP A 27 6.42 8.67 10.76
N GLU A 28 7.74 8.76 10.95
CA GLU A 28 8.68 9.07 9.86
C GLU A 28 8.66 8.00 8.77
N LEU A 29 8.60 6.72 9.15
CA LEU A 29 8.47 5.61 8.20
C LEU A 29 7.18 5.69 7.38
N ALA A 30 6.05 5.97 8.04
CA ALA A 30 4.76 6.15 7.38
C ALA A 30 4.78 7.35 6.43
N ALA A 31 5.39 8.46 6.85
CA ALA A 31 5.54 9.66 6.02
C ALA A 31 6.43 9.40 4.79
N SER A 32 7.59 8.79 4.97
CA SER A 32 8.53 8.45 3.90
C SER A 32 7.91 7.47 2.89
N ARG A 33 7.22 6.45 3.38
CA ARG A 33 6.49 5.48 2.53
C ARG A 33 5.38 6.14 1.73
N THR A 34 4.58 6.99 2.37
CA THR A 34 3.51 7.75 1.71
C THR A 34 4.08 8.70 0.66
N ALA A 35 5.18 9.40 0.96
CA ALA A 35 5.85 10.28 0.02
C ALA A 35 6.38 9.51 -1.21
N ARG A 36 7.01 8.35 -0.98
CA ARG A 36 7.51 7.49 -2.06
C ARG A 36 6.36 6.98 -2.95
N ALA A 37 5.29 6.47 -2.36
CA ALA A 37 4.11 6.02 -3.09
C ALA A 37 3.49 7.17 -3.91
N ALA A 38 3.37 8.36 -3.32
CA ALA A 38 2.82 9.54 -4.01
C ALA A 38 3.61 9.91 -5.27
N VAL A 39 4.94 9.80 -5.28
CA VAL A 39 5.76 10.06 -6.47
C VAL A 39 5.42 9.08 -7.59
N PHE A 40 5.25 7.79 -7.29
CA PHE A 40 4.92 6.78 -8.29
C PHE A 40 3.49 6.95 -8.83
N ILE A 41 2.52 7.09 -7.93
CA ILE A 41 1.10 7.18 -8.26
C ILE A 41 0.79 8.46 -9.05
N ARG A 42 1.49 9.57 -8.77
CA ARG A 42 1.35 10.82 -9.55
C ARG A 42 1.82 10.66 -10.99
N ASN A 43 2.85 9.85 -11.23
CA ASN A 43 3.35 9.58 -12.58
C ASN A 43 2.40 8.67 -13.35
N ASP A 44 1.98 7.56 -12.72
CA ASP A 44 0.97 6.65 -13.26
C ASP A 44 0.29 5.92 -12.08
N PRO A 45 -1.06 5.95 -11.97
CA PRO A 45 -1.78 5.30 -10.89
C PRO A 45 -1.64 3.76 -10.85
N ALA A 46 -1.22 3.12 -11.94
CA ALA A 46 -0.96 1.68 -12.01
C ALA A 46 0.51 1.33 -11.78
N ARG A 47 1.38 2.32 -11.52
CA ARG A 47 2.82 2.08 -11.32
C ARG A 47 3.06 1.29 -10.04
N PRO A 48 3.77 0.14 -10.09
CA PRO A 48 4.11 -0.62 -8.89
C PRO A 48 4.89 0.22 -7.88
N THR A 49 4.52 0.14 -6.59
CA THR A 49 5.27 0.82 -5.52
C THR A 49 6.50 0.05 -5.03
N GLN A 50 6.57 -1.23 -5.42
CA GLN A 50 7.64 -2.15 -5.09
C GLN A 50 9.00 -1.58 -5.47
N THR A 51 10.03 -1.90 -4.69
CA THR A 51 11.42 -1.41 -4.82
C THR A 51 11.61 0.08 -4.54
N GLY A 52 10.54 0.83 -4.22
CA GLY A 52 10.61 2.21 -3.79
C GLY A 52 11.46 2.37 -2.54
N GLU A 53 12.54 3.15 -2.65
CA GLU A 53 13.44 3.45 -1.54
C GLU A 53 12.80 4.41 -0.53
N LEU A 54 12.85 4.03 0.75
CA LEU A 54 12.48 4.90 1.86
C LEU A 54 13.72 5.68 2.29
N VAL A 55 13.89 6.86 1.68
CA VAL A 55 15.10 7.69 1.81
C VAL A 55 15.31 8.08 3.26
N ASP A 56 16.56 8.01 3.72
CA ASP A 56 17.02 8.34 5.08
C ASP A 56 16.36 7.51 6.20
N MET A 57 15.65 6.43 5.87
CA MET A 57 15.05 5.55 6.87
C MET A 57 16.02 4.43 7.26
N LEU A 58 16.32 4.36 8.55
CA LEU A 58 17.24 3.40 9.15
C LEU A 58 16.50 2.12 9.54
N PRO A 59 16.81 0.98 8.88
CA PRO A 59 16.12 -0.27 9.15
C PRO A 59 16.62 -0.94 10.44
N ALA A 60 15.95 -2.03 10.83
CA ALA A 60 16.46 -2.88 11.90
C ALA A 60 17.88 -3.44 11.58
N PRO A 61 18.71 -3.68 12.61
CA PRO A 61 20.02 -4.32 12.46
C PRO A 61 19.94 -5.68 11.76
N LYS A 62 21.03 -6.09 11.09
CA LYS A 62 21.13 -7.44 10.52
C LYS A 62 20.89 -8.49 11.62
N GLY A 63 20.05 -9.49 11.33
CA GLY A 63 19.64 -10.52 12.29
C GLY A 63 18.41 -10.18 13.13
N LYS A 64 17.92 -8.93 13.08
CA LYS A 64 16.64 -8.50 13.69
C LYS A 64 15.56 -8.18 12.66
N ARG A 65 15.86 -8.44 11.38
CA ARG A 65 14.97 -8.22 10.23
C ARG A 65 14.01 -9.38 10.06
N PHE A 66 12.84 -9.11 9.50
CA PHE A 66 11.92 -10.18 9.15
C PHE A 66 12.56 -11.14 8.14
N THR A 67 12.34 -12.42 8.37
CA THR A 67 12.58 -13.48 7.39
C THR A 67 11.55 -13.41 6.27
N THR A 68 11.84 -14.04 5.13
CA THR A 68 10.88 -14.16 4.03
C THR A 68 9.57 -14.79 4.49
N THR A 69 9.62 -15.81 5.37
CA THR A 69 8.43 -16.47 5.91
C THR A 69 7.58 -15.54 6.78
N GLU A 70 8.21 -14.73 7.63
CA GLU A 70 7.51 -13.73 8.44
C GLU A 70 6.88 -12.65 7.55
N GLN A 71 7.58 -12.19 6.51
CA GLN A 71 7.02 -11.25 5.53
C GLN A 71 5.80 -11.82 4.82
N GLN A 72 5.86 -13.07 4.34
CA GLN A 72 4.70 -13.71 3.72
C GLN A 72 3.52 -13.86 4.69
N THR A 73 3.81 -14.13 5.95
CA THR A 73 2.79 -14.17 7.02
C THR A 73 2.17 -12.79 7.23
N LEU A 74 2.95 -11.72 7.24
CA LEU A 74 2.41 -10.36 7.35
C LEU A 74 1.52 -10.01 6.15
N LEU A 75 1.96 -10.34 4.93
CA LEU A 75 1.20 -10.09 3.71
C LEU A 75 -0.14 -10.84 3.69
N SER A 76 -0.16 -12.12 4.09
CA SER A 76 -1.42 -12.88 4.18
C SER A 76 -2.38 -12.36 5.25
N HIS A 77 -1.86 -11.61 6.23
CA HIS A 77 -2.62 -10.95 7.27
C HIS A 77 -2.93 -9.47 6.99
N GLY A 78 -2.73 -8.99 5.76
CA GLY A 78 -3.13 -7.62 5.36
C GLY A 78 -2.17 -6.53 5.85
N VAL A 79 -0.92 -6.91 6.14
CA VAL A 79 0.14 -5.99 6.58
C VAL A 79 1.16 -5.84 5.45
N ALA A 80 1.31 -4.61 4.97
CA ALA A 80 2.32 -4.25 3.97
C ALA A 80 3.73 -4.33 4.56
N THR A 81 4.69 -4.77 3.76
CA THR A 81 6.04 -5.09 4.22
C THR A 81 7.12 -4.28 3.51
N ALA A 82 8.28 -4.20 4.12
CA ALA A 82 9.49 -3.61 3.56
C ALA A 82 10.66 -4.60 3.69
N TYR A 83 11.68 -4.42 2.87
CA TYR A 83 12.90 -5.22 2.92
C TYR A 83 14.13 -4.32 2.82
N VAL A 84 15.28 -4.85 3.24
CA VAL A 84 16.54 -4.11 3.20
C VAL A 84 17.47 -4.75 2.21
N GLU A 85 18.02 -3.94 1.32
CA GLU A 85 19.01 -4.37 0.34
C GLU A 85 20.13 -3.32 0.28
N SER A 86 21.37 -3.78 0.41
CA SER A 86 22.56 -2.91 0.48
C SER A 86 22.47 -1.80 1.54
N GLY A 87 21.79 -2.08 2.66
CA GLY A 87 21.61 -1.12 3.76
C GLY A 87 20.44 -0.16 3.60
N VAL A 88 19.77 -0.17 2.45
CA VAL A 88 18.66 0.73 2.13
C VAL A 88 17.33 0.02 2.35
N LEU A 89 16.39 0.68 3.04
CA LEU A 89 15.04 0.18 3.25
C LEU A 89 14.17 0.46 2.01
N ARG A 90 13.50 -0.57 1.50
CA ARG A 90 12.66 -0.51 0.30
C ARG A 90 11.29 -1.11 0.54
N ILE A 91 10.29 -0.58 -0.14
CA ILE A 91 8.95 -1.15 -0.18
C ILE A 91 9.02 -2.53 -0.84
N GLN A 92 8.56 -3.56 -0.12
CA GLN A 92 8.41 -4.90 -0.69
C GLN A 92 7.09 -5.00 -1.44
N ARG A 93 5.99 -4.66 -0.76
CA ARG A 93 4.64 -4.65 -1.33
C ARG A 93 3.71 -3.78 -0.48
N ASP A 94 3.03 -2.84 -1.12
CA ASP A 94 1.97 -2.04 -0.50
C ASP A 94 0.61 -2.67 -0.74
N ILE A 95 0.23 -3.55 0.18
CA ILE A 95 -1.11 -4.11 0.20
C ILE A 95 -2.04 -3.27 1.09
N THR A 96 -3.33 -3.37 0.82
CA THR A 96 -4.38 -2.89 1.71
C THR A 96 -4.69 -3.97 2.76
N THR A 97 -5.48 -3.61 3.77
CA THR A 97 -5.97 -4.59 4.75
C THR A 97 -7.10 -5.48 4.18
N TYR A 98 -7.59 -5.22 2.96
CA TYR A 98 -8.67 -5.99 2.34
C TYR A 98 -8.20 -7.39 1.92
N ARG A 99 -8.90 -8.40 2.44
CA ARG A 99 -8.64 -9.83 2.17
C ARG A 99 -9.88 -10.65 1.91
N LYS A 100 -11.06 -10.16 2.32
CA LYS A 100 -12.32 -10.88 2.23
C LYS A 100 -13.42 -9.99 1.67
N ASN A 101 -14.26 -10.56 0.80
CA ASN A 101 -15.45 -9.88 0.30
C ASN A 101 -16.59 -9.86 1.33
N ALA A 102 -17.73 -9.29 0.95
CA ALA A 102 -18.92 -9.19 1.79
C ALA A 102 -19.49 -10.56 2.25
N TYR A 103 -19.16 -11.64 1.54
CA TYR A 103 -19.56 -13.00 1.88
C TYR A 103 -18.53 -13.72 2.77
N GLY A 104 -17.47 -13.03 3.21
CA GLY A 104 -16.40 -13.60 4.03
C GLY A 104 -15.42 -14.51 3.27
N VAL A 105 -15.52 -14.56 1.94
CA VAL A 105 -14.66 -15.36 1.07
C VAL A 105 -13.39 -14.59 0.73
N ALA A 106 -12.25 -15.29 0.65
CA ALA A 106 -10.99 -14.71 0.24
C ALA A 106 -11.12 -14.01 -1.12
N ASP A 107 -10.70 -12.75 -1.18
CA ASP A 107 -10.81 -11.89 -2.35
C ASP A 107 -9.61 -10.93 -2.40
N ASN A 108 -8.92 -10.90 -3.52
CA ASN A 108 -7.74 -10.08 -3.75
C ASN A 108 -8.02 -8.84 -4.62
N SER A 109 -9.27 -8.58 -4.99
CA SER A 109 -9.67 -7.49 -5.91
C SER A 109 -9.14 -6.11 -5.48
N TYR A 110 -8.98 -5.88 -4.18
CA TYR A 110 -8.45 -4.63 -3.62
C TYR A 110 -7.23 -4.87 -2.73
N LEU A 111 -6.56 -6.02 -2.86
CA LEU A 111 -5.41 -6.35 -2.02
C LEU A 111 -4.23 -5.43 -2.35
N ASP A 112 -3.89 -5.23 -3.61
CA ASP A 112 -2.83 -4.30 -4.01
C ASP A 112 -3.37 -2.87 -4.12
N SER A 113 -2.63 -1.91 -3.55
CA SER A 113 -3.05 -0.51 -3.48
C SER A 113 -3.28 0.14 -4.86
N GLU A 114 -2.49 -0.27 -5.86
CA GLU A 114 -2.48 0.22 -7.23
C GLU A 114 -3.84 0.07 -7.92
N THR A 115 -4.57 -1.02 -7.63
CA THR A 115 -5.91 -1.26 -8.18
C THR A 115 -6.88 -0.16 -7.75
N LEU A 116 -6.81 0.29 -6.49
CA LEU A 116 -7.65 1.37 -5.99
C LEU A 116 -7.22 2.74 -6.50
N HIS A 117 -5.91 2.98 -6.64
CA HIS A 117 -5.41 4.21 -7.26
C HIS A 117 -5.92 4.35 -8.70
N THR A 118 -5.83 3.27 -9.48
CA THR A 118 -6.33 3.21 -10.85
C THR A 118 -7.84 3.41 -10.91
N SER A 119 -8.60 2.69 -10.08
CA SER A 119 -10.06 2.83 -9.99
C SER A 119 -10.48 4.26 -9.65
N ALA A 120 -9.81 4.87 -8.66
CA ALA A 120 -10.10 6.24 -8.25
C ALA A 120 -9.74 7.27 -9.34
N TYR A 121 -8.67 7.04 -10.10
CA TYR A 121 -8.33 7.87 -11.26
C TYR A 121 -9.43 7.81 -12.33
N VAL A 122 -9.86 6.60 -12.72
CA VAL A 122 -10.90 6.40 -13.74
C VAL A 122 -12.22 7.06 -13.33
N LEU A 123 -12.67 6.84 -12.09
CA LEU A 123 -13.92 7.44 -11.58
C LEU A 123 -13.86 8.98 -11.60
N ARG A 124 -12.76 9.58 -11.15
CA ARG A 124 -12.59 11.04 -11.18
C ARG A 124 -12.52 11.58 -12.59
N ARG A 125 -11.85 10.88 -13.51
CA ARG A 125 -11.77 11.26 -14.93
C ARG A 125 -13.15 11.23 -15.58
N LEU A 126 -13.90 10.14 -15.40
CA LEU A 126 -15.26 10.00 -15.93
C LEU A 126 -16.17 11.12 -15.41
N LYS A 127 -16.16 11.38 -14.10
CA LYS A 127 -16.92 12.49 -13.50
C LYS A 127 -16.57 13.82 -14.17
N SER A 128 -15.28 14.13 -14.32
CA SER A 128 -14.80 15.36 -14.94
C SER A 128 -15.27 15.49 -16.40
N VAL A 129 -15.18 14.43 -17.18
CA VAL A 129 -15.63 14.42 -18.59
C VAL A 129 -17.15 14.66 -18.67
N ILE A 130 -17.92 13.99 -17.83
CA ILE A 130 -19.39 14.13 -17.82
C ILE A 130 -19.78 15.56 -17.46
N THR A 131 -19.23 16.12 -16.37
CA THR A 131 -19.63 17.45 -15.90
C THR A 131 -19.13 18.58 -16.81
N SER A 132 -17.99 18.43 -17.46
CA SER A 132 -17.43 19.45 -18.36
C SER A 132 -18.05 19.42 -19.76
N LYS A 133 -18.22 18.23 -20.36
CA LYS A 133 -18.66 18.09 -21.74
C LYS A 133 -20.18 17.95 -21.87
N TYR A 134 -20.83 17.34 -20.88
CA TYR A 134 -22.23 16.94 -20.98
C TYR A 134 -23.16 17.65 -19.96
N GLY A 135 -22.74 18.80 -19.40
CA GLY A 135 -23.46 19.45 -18.29
C GLY A 135 -24.94 19.82 -18.53
N ARG A 136 -25.38 19.98 -19.78
CA ARG A 136 -26.80 20.25 -20.15
C ARG A 136 -27.35 19.27 -21.21
N HIS A 137 -26.68 18.13 -21.41
CA HIS A 137 -27.12 17.15 -22.40
C HIS A 137 -28.05 16.14 -21.75
N LYS A 138 -29.04 15.64 -22.51
CA LYS A 138 -29.82 14.47 -22.12
C LYS A 138 -28.88 13.25 -22.15
N LEU A 139 -28.68 12.61 -21.00
CA LEU A 139 -27.86 11.40 -20.85
C LEU A 139 -28.82 10.22 -20.65
N ALA A 140 -29.08 9.48 -21.74
CA ALA A 140 -30.14 8.48 -21.94
C ALA A 140 -31.52 9.08 -22.27
#